data_AF-A0A1A9UQW6-F1
#
_entry.id   AF-A0A1A9UQW6-F1
#
_cell.length_a   1.000
_cell.length_b   1.000
_cell.length_c   1.000
_cell.angle_alpha   90.00
_cell.angle_beta   90.00
_cell.angle_gamma   90.00
#
_symmetry.space_group_name_H-M   'P 1'
#
loop_
_entity.id
_entity.type
_entity.pdbx_description
1 polymer ?
#
loop_
_entity_poly.entity_id
_entity_poly.type
_entity_poly.pdbx_seq_one_letter_code
_entity_poly.pdbx_strand_id
1 'polypeptide(L)'
;MSDDEEDEVTDLKLQIFHNTVREHIVICVTDESTLGNNETLQFPEAREVGNEIFLLLLIVLYIASYVLISRFRRKDRDDVFSNDEDELLVYRISSWLCIFSMAIAVGAALLLPASIASNEVLLLYPSSYYVKWLNSSLIQGLWNHVFLFSNLSLFIFLPFAYLFTESTGFSGHKKGIIARAYETFTVFSLLATVVFGFTYVLSAVMDPEKIGFLSLLNLGSVHLPFLYSCVSFLGVLLLLVCTPFGFVRLFGVVGQVLVKPHLLRDVNEEYIAFHLEEASVKRKLANLQLQTNTVNKCSNGSTVVLCYSDVQIYEAPQTSMNNNNFDARYEANGGHNFSNYYAHYSQRPSLVHLMQRKSRNGELIHEHQAKLNERLRELESERKELEKLRKSSAFQRNFVYPLAMLLLLLFTGITILLVVQNTLELLIGIKALPLSTRQFTLGITSLSKLGPLGAGLEVCLIFYLGATSAVGFYTMPFMSQVRPQRRKTSLSQLIVNCALLLILSSALPLLSRIIGITNFDLLGDFGAIEWLGNFQIVLLYNLVFGITTALVVANKFTATVRQELCARLVENYVIFTNYMSFIN
;
A
#
# COMPACT_ATOMS: atom_id res chain seq x y z
N MET A 1 22.28 -30.06 -72.54
CA MET A 1 23.37 -29.12 -72.22
C MET A 1 22.87 -27.71 -72.53
N SER A 2 21.76 -27.34 -71.90
CA SER A 2 21.02 -26.10 -72.20
C SER A 2 20.12 -25.64 -71.06
N ASP A 3 19.91 -26.47 -70.03
CA ASP A 3 18.98 -26.17 -68.95
C ASP A 3 19.74 -25.81 -67.65
N ASP A 4 20.96 -26.34 -67.45
CA ASP A 4 21.80 -26.01 -66.29
C ASP A 4 22.47 -24.62 -66.39
N GLU A 5 22.67 -24.08 -67.60
CA GLU A 5 23.21 -22.72 -67.79
C GLU A 5 22.15 -21.61 -67.59
N GLU A 6 20.87 -21.91 -67.77
CA GLU A 6 19.80 -20.92 -67.55
C GLU A 6 19.52 -20.70 -66.06
N ASP A 7 19.57 -21.77 -65.26
CA ASP A 7 19.35 -21.70 -63.81
C ASP A 7 20.49 -20.95 -63.08
N GLU A 8 21.75 -21.15 -63.50
CA GLU A 8 22.91 -20.45 -62.92
C GLU A 8 22.91 -18.95 -63.28
N VAL A 9 22.41 -18.58 -64.46
CA VAL A 9 22.24 -17.18 -64.89
C VAL A 9 21.09 -16.49 -64.15
N THR A 10 20.01 -17.20 -63.82
CA THR A 10 18.94 -16.64 -62.97
C THR A 10 19.38 -16.42 -61.53
N ASP A 11 20.19 -17.30 -60.96
CA ASP A 11 20.70 -17.15 -59.59
C ASP A 11 21.72 -16.00 -59.49
N LEU A 12 22.59 -15.83 -60.50
CA LEU A 12 23.47 -14.67 -60.63
C LEU A 12 22.69 -13.36 -60.78
N LYS A 13 21.59 -13.35 -61.54
CA LYS A 13 20.71 -12.17 -61.65
C LYS A 13 19.98 -11.86 -60.35
N LEU A 14 19.56 -12.88 -59.60
CA LEU A 14 18.92 -12.71 -58.29
C LEU A 14 19.91 -12.19 -57.25
N GLN A 15 21.17 -12.66 -57.29
CA GLN A 15 22.24 -12.23 -56.40
C GLN A 15 22.73 -10.81 -56.72
N ILE A 16 22.80 -10.43 -58.01
CA ILE A 16 23.06 -9.04 -58.43
C ILE A 16 21.89 -8.14 -58.02
N PHE A 17 20.64 -8.55 -58.19
CA PHE A 17 19.48 -7.77 -57.74
C PHE A 17 19.51 -7.55 -56.22
N HIS A 18 19.84 -8.58 -55.43
CA HIS A 18 19.92 -8.46 -53.99
C HIS A 18 21.11 -7.59 -53.54
N ASN A 19 22.25 -7.62 -54.25
CA ASN A 19 23.38 -6.73 -53.99
C ASN A 19 23.13 -5.29 -54.45
N THR A 20 22.44 -5.06 -55.58
CA THR A 20 22.05 -3.73 -56.04
C THR A 20 20.98 -3.11 -55.14
N VAL A 21 20.07 -3.90 -54.58
CA VAL A 21 19.12 -3.43 -53.54
C VAL A 21 19.85 -3.16 -52.23
N ARG A 22 20.86 -3.96 -51.86
CA ARG A 22 21.69 -3.71 -50.67
C ARG A 22 22.56 -2.47 -50.84
N GLU A 23 23.11 -2.22 -52.02
CA GLU A 23 23.82 -0.99 -52.36
C GLU A 23 22.87 0.20 -52.44
N HIS A 24 21.66 0.08 -52.99
CA HIS A 24 20.67 1.17 -52.94
C HIS A 24 20.21 1.49 -51.50
N ILE A 25 20.10 0.49 -50.63
CA ILE A 25 19.80 0.70 -49.19
C ILE A 25 20.99 1.32 -48.48
N VAL A 26 22.22 0.91 -48.78
CA VAL A 26 23.44 1.49 -48.19
C VAL A 26 23.72 2.90 -48.74
N ILE A 27 23.40 3.18 -50.00
CA ILE A 27 23.49 4.51 -50.62
C ILE A 27 22.39 5.43 -50.06
N CYS A 28 21.17 4.94 -49.81
CA CYS A 28 20.16 5.72 -49.09
C CYS A 28 20.56 6.01 -47.62
N VAL A 29 21.38 5.17 -47.00
CA VAL A 29 21.92 5.38 -45.64
C VAL A 29 23.19 6.26 -45.64
N THR A 30 23.84 6.46 -46.79
CA THR A 30 25.04 7.30 -46.91
C THR A 30 24.80 8.65 -47.59
N ASP A 31 23.75 8.82 -48.41
CA ASP A 31 23.32 10.12 -48.94
C ASP A 31 22.65 11.03 -47.89
N GLU A 32 22.24 10.47 -46.73
CA GLU A 32 21.81 11.26 -45.55
C GLU A 32 22.97 12.08 -44.94
N SER A 33 24.21 11.89 -45.43
CA SER A 33 25.39 12.63 -44.96
C SER A 33 25.96 13.66 -45.94
N THR A 34 25.40 13.82 -47.15
CA THR A 34 25.94 14.80 -48.12
C THR A 34 24.92 15.62 -48.95
N LEU A 35 23.67 15.73 -48.50
CA LEU A 35 22.81 16.86 -48.91
C LEU A 35 22.54 17.81 -47.74
N GLY A 36 23.55 18.64 -47.47
CA GLY A 36 23.35 19.84 -46.68
C GLY A 36 22.21 20.67 -47.26
N ASN A 37 21.32 21.10 -46.36
CA ASN A 37 20.48 22.30 -46.45
C ASN A 37 19.00 22.16 -46.83
N ASN A 38 18.32 21.00 -46.79
CA ASN A 38 16.85 20.98 -47.00
C ASN A 38 16.01 20.01 -46.15
N GLU A 39 16.54 19.36 -45.09
CA GLU A 39 15.72 18.53 -44.17
C GLU A 39 15.61 19.10 -42.73
N THR A 40 16.00 20.35 -42.52
CA THR A 40 15.81 21.04 -41.23
C THR A 40 14.40 21.62 -41.04
N LEU A 41 13.47 21.40 -41.98
CA LEU A 41 12.16 22.07 -41.99
C LEU A 41 10.94 21.18 -41.68
N GLN A 42 11.09 19.86 -41.50
CA GLN A 42 9.94 18.96 -41.18
C GLN A 42 10.05 18.26 -39.80
N PHE A 43 11.16 18.44 -39.07
CA PHE A 43 11.42 17.81 -37.77
C PHE A 43 11.58 18.72 -36.53
N PRO A 44 11.35 20.05 -36.55
CA PRO A 44 11.16 20.83 -35.32
C PRO A 44 9.80 20.56 -34.67
N GLU A 45 8.74 20.49 -35.49
CA GLU A 45 7.34 20.49 -35.05
C GLU A 45 6.99 19.25 -34.20
N ALA A 46 7.47 18.05 -34.58
CA ALA A 46 7.23 16.83 -33.81
C ALA A 46 7.97 16.79 -32.46
N ARG A 47 9.16 17.42 -32.37
CA ARG A 47 9.93 17.52 -31.12
C ARG A 47 9.34 18.57 -30.18
N GLU A 48 8.86 19.68 -30.74
CA GLU A 48 8.16 20.74 -30.00
C GLU A 48 6.86 20.22 -29.40
N VAL A 49 6.02 19.53 -30.19
CA VAL A 49 4.78 18.90 -29.71
C VAL A 49 5.06 17.87 -28.61
N GLY A 50 6.15 17.10 -28.71
CA GLY A 50 6.54 16.16 -27.65
C GLY A 50 6.88 16.83 -26.31
N ASN A 51 7.54 17.98 -26.36
CA ASN A 51 7.85 18.77 -25.16
C ASN A 51 6.59 19.39 -24.54
N GLU A 52 5.64 19.84 -25.37
CA GLU A 52 4.35 20.35 -24.90
C GLU A 52 3.54 19.28 -24.18
N ILE A 53 3.46 18.07 -24.76
CA ILE A 53 2.76 16.93 -24.15
C ILE A 53 3.41 16.57 -22.81
N PHE A 54 4.75 16.55 -22.75
CA PHE A 54 5.47 16.31 -21.50
C PHE A 54 5.14 17.37 -20.44
N LEU A 55 5.12 18.66 -20.82
CA LEU A 55 4.81 19.75 -19.91
C LEU A 55 3.38 19.66 -19.38
N LEU A 56 2.40 19.34 -20.25
CA LEU A 56 1.01 19.12 -19.84
C LEU A 56 0.90 17.94 -18.87
N LEU A 57 1.54 16.81 -19.18
CA LEU A 57 1.56 15.64 -18.30
C LEU A 57 2.18 16.00 -16.94
N LEU A 58 3.29 16.73 -16.94
CA LEU A 58 3.98 17.17 -15.73
C LEU A 58 3.09 18.09 -14.89
N ILE A 59 2.36 19.02 -15.50
CA ILE A 59 1.40 19.90 -14.79
C ILE A 59 0.29 19.07 -14.13
N VAL A 60 -0.28 18.10 -14.85
CA VAL A 60 -1.33 17.22 -14.30
C VAL A 60 -0.79 16.41 -13.12
N LEU A 61 0.39 15.81 -13.27
CA LEU A 61 1.06 15.07 -12.20
C LEU A 61 1.43 15.95 -11.01
N TYR A 62 1.82 17.20 -11.25
CA TYR A 62 2.12 18.18 -10.22
C TYR A 62 0.86 18.53 -9.40
N ILE A 63 -0.26 18.79 -10.07
CA ILE A 63 -1.54 19.07 -9.41
C ILE A 63 -2.01 17.84 -8.61
N ALA A 64 -1.95 16.64 -9.20
CA ALA A 64 -2.31 15.41 -8.51
C ALA A 64 -1.43 15.19 -7.26
N SER A 65 -0.13 15.44 -7.37
CA SER A 65 0.83 15.33 -6.27
C SER A 65 0.60 16.40 -5.20
N TYR A 66 0.22 17.62 -5.58
CA TYR A 66 -0.19 18.67 -4.65
C TYR A 66 -1.40 18.23 -3.85
N VAL A 67 -2.42 17.68 -4.51
CA VAL A 67 -3.62 17.13 -3.84
C VAL A 67 -3.23 15.99 -2.90
N LEU A 68 -2.36 15.08 -3.34
CA LEU A 68 -1.90 13.95 -2.52
C LEU A 68 -1.14 14.42 -1.27
N ILE A 69 -0.13 15.27 -1.43
CA ILE A 69 0.66 15.81 -0.31
C ILE A 69 -0.24 16.63 0.61
N SER A 70 -1.14 17.46 0.09
CA SER A 70 -2.06 18.26 0.90
C SER A 70 -3.00 17.41 1.78
N ARG A 71 -3.29 16.15 1.40
CA ARG A 71 -4.08 15.21 2.21
C ARG A 71 -3.29 14.62 3.39
N PHE A 72 -1.98 14.43 3.25
CA PHE A 72 -1.12 13.84 4.28
C PHE A 72 -0.42 14.90 5.14
N ARG A 73 -0.11 16.05 4.57
CA ARG A 73 0.58 17.16 5.23
C ARG A 73 -0.18 17.60 6.47
N ARG A 74 0.56 17.74 7.58
CA ARG A 74 0.06 18.34 8.81
C ARG A 74 -0.42 19.76 8.52
N LYS A 75 -1.67 20.07 8.89
CA LYS A 75 -2.21 21.43 8.84
C LYS A 75 -2.08 22.00 10.23
N ASP A 76 -0.88 22.40 10.61
CA ASP A 76 -0.67 23.00 11.91
C ASP A 76 -1.33 24.37 11.97
N ARG A 77 -1.98 24.67 13.10
CA ARG A 77 -2.51 26.01 13.39
C ARG A 77 -1.38 26.98 13.69
N ASP A 78 -0.21 26.49 14.10
CA ASP A 78 0.92 27.31 14.55
C ASP A 78 1.64 28.01 13.38
N ASP A 79 1.65 27.42 12.18
CA ASP A 79 2.14 28.05 10.93
C ASP A 79 1.30 29.27 10.49
N VAL A 80 0.09 29.43 11.03
CA VAL A 80 -0.82 30.55 10.75
C VAL A 80 -0.61 31.70 11.76
N PHE A 81 0.06 31.43 12.90
CA PHE A 81 0.30 32.39 13.97
C PHE A 81 1.78 32.78 14.14
N SER A 82 2.70 32.20 13.38
CA SER A 82 4.07 32.69 13.28
C SER A 82 4.10 34.02 12.51
N ASN A 83 4.55 35.09 13.18
CA ASN A 83 4.72 36.42 12.57
C ASN A 83 5.94 36.51 11.62
N ASP A 84 6.72 35.43 11.46
CA ASP A 84 7.88 35.41 10.57
C ASP A 84 7.48 34.95 9.16
N GLU A 85 7.21 35.92 8.28
CA GLU A 85 6.92 35.69 6.85
C GLU A 85 8.02 34.86 6.16
N ASP A 86 9.28 35.01 6.60
CA ASP A 86 10.43 34.27 6.08
C ASP A 86 10.32 32.76 6.30
N GLU A 87 9.85 32.31 7.47
CA GLU A 87 9.71 30.86 7.77
C GLU A 87 8.61 30.23 6.92
N LEU A 88 7.54 30.99 6.70
CA LEU A 88 6.44 30.57 5.82
C LEU A 88 6.91 30.44 4.37
N LEU A 89 7.77 31.34 3.89
CA LEU A 89 8.32 31.30 2.54
C LEU A 89 9.27 30.10 2.36
N VAL A 90 10.17 29.86 3.32
CA VAL A 90 11.06 28.68 3.31
C VAL A 90 10.24 27.39 3.22
N TYR A 91 9.23 27.27 4.08
CA TYR A 91 8.34 26.11 4.08
C TYR A 91 7.62 25.94 2.75
N ARG A 92 7.13 27.03 2.15
CA ARG A 92 6.39 27.01 0.87
C ARG A 92 7.29 26.56 -0.28
N ILE A 93 8.50 27.09 -0.36
CA ILE A 93 9.49 26.72 -1.40
C ILE A 93 9.87 25.24 -1.25
N SER A 94 10.22 24.79 -0.05
CA SER A 94 10.55 23.38 0.18
C SER A 94 9.36 22.45 -0.09
N SER A 95 8.13 22.87 0.23
CA SER A 95 6.93 22.13 -0.12
C SER A 95 6.73 22.02 -1.63
N TRP A 96 6.98 23.07 -2.42
CA TRP A 96 6.88 23.03 -3.88
C TRP A 96 7.90 22.06 -4.50
N LEU A 97 9.13 22.04 -3.97
CA LEU A 97 10.16 21.08 -4.37
C LEU A 97 9.74 19.64 -4.06
N CYS A 98 9.14 19.39 -2.90
CA CYS A 98 8.60 18.05 -2.56
C CYS A 98 7.46 17.62 -3.49
N ILE A 99 6.56 18.54 -3.85
CA ILE A 99 5.46 18.26 -4.79
C ILE A 99 6.01 17.91 -6.17
N PHE A 100 7.02 18.64 -6.64
CA PHE A 100 7.70 18.32 -7.88
C PHE A 100 8.34 16.93 -7.83
N SER A 101 9.13 16.63 -6.79
CA SER A 101 9.76 15.32 -6.60
C SER A 101 8.74 14.18 -6.55
N MET A 102 7.58 14.38 -5.90
CA MET A 102 6.50 13.40 -5.88
C MET A 102 5.87 13.20 -7.27
N ALA A 103 5.69 14.28 -8.04
CA ALA A 103 5.17 14.18 -9.41
C ALA A 103 6.10 13.36 -10.30
N ILE A 104 7.41 13.54 -10.17
CA ILE A 104 8.41 12.75 -10.87
C ILE A 104 8.41 11.29 -10.39
N ALA A 105 8.23 11.02 -9.10
CA ALA A 105 8.11 9.66 -8.57
C ALA A 105 6.91 8.91 -9.17
N VAL A 106 5.74 9.55 -9.18
CA VAL A 106 4.54 9.00 -9.81
C VAL A 106 4.74 8.84 -11.31
N GLY A 107 5.38 9.80 -11.98
CA GLY A 107 5.75 9.72 -13.39
C GLY A 107 6.65 8.52 -13.70
N ALA A 108 7.68 8.28 -12.89
CA ALA A 108 8.59 7.14 -13.02
C ALA A 108 7.87 5.80 -12.83
N ALA A 109 6.96 5.71 -11.85
CA ALA A 109 6.17 4.51 -11.62
C ALA A 109 5.18 4.20 -12.76
N LEU A 110 4.61 5.24 -13.38
CA LEU A 110 3.65 5.11 -14.49
C LEU A 110 4.31 4.92 -15.85
N LEU A 111 5.61 5.19 -15.96
CA LEU A 111 6.33 5.23 -17.22
C LEU A 111 6.30 3.88 -17.95
N LEU A 112 6.55 2.80 -17.23
CA LEU A 112 6.55 1.45 -17.79
C LEU A 112 5.13 0.98 -18.18
N PRO A 113 4.10 1.08 -17.31
CA PRO A 113 2.70 0.83 -17.70
C PRO A 113 2.24 1.64 -18.91
N ALA A 114 2.58 2.93 -18.94
CA ALA A 114 2.20 3.81 -20.04
C ALA A 114 2.89 3.41 -21.34
N SER A 115 4.15 2.99 -21.29
CA SER A 115 4.89 2.52 -22.47
C SER A 115 4.25 1.26 -23.07
N ILE A 116 3.86 0.30 -22.23
CA ILE A 116 3.19 -0.95 -22.66
C ILE A 116 1.81 -0.63 -23.25
N ALA A 117 1.01 0.17 -22.54
CA ALA A 117 -0.31 0.55 -23.02
C ALA A 117 -0.24 1.33 -24.34
N SER A 118 0.74 2.22 -24.48
CA SER A 118 0.95 3.01 -25.69
C SER A 118 1.29 2.13 -26.89
N ASN A 119 2.12 1.11 -26.69
CA ASN A 119 2.47 0.15 -27.73
C ASN A 119 1.26 -0.64 -28.24
N GLU A 120 0.42 -1.14 -27.33
CA GLU A 120 -0.78 -1.88 -27.72
C GLU A 120 -1.78 -1.00 -28.46
N VAL A 121 -1.93 0.27 -28.06
CA VAL A 121 -2.80 1.23 -28.76
C VAL A 121 -2.31 1.47 -30.19
N LEU A 122 -0.99 1.53 -30.41
CA LEU A 122 -0.41 1.62 -31.75
C LEU A 122 -0.67 0.37 -32.60
N LEU A 123 -0.55 -0.82 -32.00
CA LEU A 123 -0.81 -2.09 -32.68
C LEU A 123 -2.30 -2.27 -33.01
N LEU A 124 -3.20 -1.76 -32.17
CA LEU A 124 -4.65 -1.82 -32.38
C LEU A 124 -5.14 -0.84 -33.46
N TYR A 125 -4.47 0.30 -33.65
CA TYR A 125 -4.88 1.35 -34.59
C TYR A 125 -3.77 1.76 -35.56
N PRO A 126 -3.25 0.85 -36.41
CA PRO A 126 -2.09 1.12 -37.28
C PRO A 126 -2.35 2.20 -38.34
N SER A 127 -3.60 2.40 -38.77
CA SER A 127 -3.98 3.33 -39.85
C SER A 127 -4.55 4.67 -39.34
N SER A 128 -4.71 4.86 -38.03
CA SER A 128 -5.32 6.08 -37.47
C SER A 128 -4.31 7.22 -37.40
N TYR A 129 -4.61 8.34 -38.07
CA TYR A 129 -3.79 9.56 -37.97
C TYR A 129 -3.70 10.09 -36.52
N TYR A 130 -4.74 9.91 -35.71
CA TYR A 130 -4.82 10.41 -34.33
C TYR A 130 -3.89 9.70 -33.34
N VAL A 131 -3.31 8.54 -33.69
CA VAL A 131 -2.43 7.77 -32.80
C VAL A 131 -0.95 7.89 -33.22
N LYS A 132 -0.67 8.43 -34.41
CA LYS A 132 0.69 8.54 -34.96
C LYS A 132 1.62 9.48 -34.17
N TRP A 133 1.07 10.42 -33.40
CA TRP A 133 1.88 11.28 -32.50
C TRP A 133 2.50 10.48 -31.35
N LEU A 134 1.89 9.35 -30.98
CA LEU A 134 2.39 8.44 -29.96
C LEU A 134 3.47 7.55 -30.59
N ASN A 135 4.65 8.11 -30.82
CA ASN A 135 5.76 7.39 -31.46
C ASN A 135 6.77 6.87 -30.41
N SER A 136 7.57 5.89 -30.80
CA SER A 136 8.71 5.36 -30.02
C SER A 136 9.68 6.47 -29.58
N SER A 137 9.90 7.48 -30.43
CA SER A 137 10.74 8.65 -30.10
C SER A 137 10.15 9.50 -28.97
N LEU A 138 8.82 9.62 -28.89
CA LEU A 138 8.17 10.34 -27.79
C LEU A 138 8.31 9.58 -26.47
N ILE A 139 8.12 8.26 -26.51
CA ILE A 139 8.29 7.38 -25.34
C ILE A 139 9.72 7.46 -24.82
N GLN A 140 10.73 7.32 -25.70
CA GLN A 140 12.14 7.51 -25.33
C GLN A 140 12.40 8.91 -24.73
N GLY A 141 11.85 9.95 -25.35
CA GLY A 141 11.93 11.32 -24.82
C GLY A 141 11.35 11.44 -23.41
N LEU A 142 10.23 10.77 -23.13
CA LEU A 142 9.61 10.74 -21.81
C LEU A 142 10.51 10.05 -20.77
N TRP A 143 11.12 8.90 -21.13
CA TRP A 143 12.10 8.20 -20.29
C TRP A 143 13.28 9.10 -19.95
N ASN A 144 13.87 9.77 -20.95
CA ASN A 144 15.00 10.69 -20.76
C ASN A 144 14.65 11.83 -19.78
N HIS A 145 13.48 12.45 -19.94
CA HIS A 145 13.06 13.56 -19.06
C HIS A 145 12.79 13.08 -17.63
N VAL A 146 12.02 12.00 -17.46
CA VAL A 146 11.72 11.46 -16.13
C VAL A 146 13.01 11.01 -15.43
N PHE A 147 13.95 10.41 -16.16
CA PHE A 147 15.27 10.06 -15.65
C PHE A 147 16.05 11.28 -15.18
N LEU A 148 16.16 12.32 -16.02
CA LEU A 148 16.88 13.55 -15.70
C LEU A 148 16.26 14.21 -14.46
N PHE A 149 14.95 14.38 -14.44
CA PHE A 149 14.25 15.00 -13.32
C PHE A 149 14.26 14.16 -12.05
N SER A 150 14.32 12.83 -12.14
CA SER A 150 14.46 11.95 -10.97
C SER A 150 15.81 12.14 -10.30
N ASN A 151 16.88 12.20 -11.09
CA ASN A 151 18.23 12.47 -10.59
C ASN A 151 18.37 13.89 -10.02
N LEU A 152 17.83 14.90 -10.72
CA LEU A 152 17.76 16.27 -10.24
C LEU A 152 16.98 16.36 -8.91
N SER A 153 15.87 15.63 -8.79
CA SER A 153 15.06 15.63 -7.57
C SER A 153 15.78 14.97 -6.39
N LEU A 154 16.42 13.82 -6.62
CA LEU A 154 17.07 13.03 -5.57
C LEU A 154 18.35 13.70 -5.06
N PHE A 155 19.21 14.19 -5.95
CA PHE A 155 20.52 14.74 -5.58
C PHE A 155 20.53 16.25 -5.33
N ILE A 156 19.56 16.99 -5.88
CA ILE A 156 19.53 18.46 -5.76
C ILE A 156 18.30 18.91 -4.97
N PHE A 157 17.09 18.68 -5.46
CA PHE A 157 15.89 19.31 -4.86
C PHE A 157 15.56 18.82 -3.45
N LEU A 158 15.63 17.52 -3.17
CA LEU A 158 15.26 16.98 -1.85
C LEU A 158 16.30 17.30 -0.77
N PRO A 159 17.62 17.12 -1.00
CA PRO A 159 18.63 17.53 -0.02
C PRO A 159 18.62 19.04 0.21
N PHE A 160 18.45 19.84 -0.85
CA PHE A 160 18.29 21.28 -0.72
C PHE A 160 17.04 21.63 0.10
N ALA A 161 15.88 21.04 -0.18
CA ALA A 161 14.64 21.31 0.55
C ALA A 161 14.78 21.00 2.06
N TYR A 162 15.50 19.93 2.40
CA TYR A 162 15.78 19.55 3.79
C TYR A 162 16.71 20.55 4.48
N LEU A 163 17.86 20.84 3.85
CA LEU A 163 18.85 21.79 4.37
C LEU A 163 18.30 23.23 4.43
N PHE A 164 17.36 23.58 3.56
CA PHE A 164 16.72 24.89 3.56
C PHE A 164 15.73 25.03 4.71
N THR A 165 15.07 23.93 5.10
CA THR A 165 14.13 23.96 6.22
C THR A 165 14.81 23.89 7.58
N GLU A 166 16.02 23.35 7.63
CA GLU A 166 16.83 23.27 8.85
C GLU A 166 17.74 24.50 9.05
N SER A 167 17.95 25.31 8.01
CA SER A 167 18.87 26.46 8.11
C SER A 167 18.29 27.60 8.94
N THR A 168 19.16 28.21 9.74
CA THR A 168 18.82 29.32 10.66
C THR A 168 19.47 30.64 10.24
N GLY A 169 20.50 30.58 9.39
CA GLY A 169 21.34 31.67 8.90
C GLY A 169 22.64 31.78 9.69
N PHE A 170 23.73 32.18 9.03
CA PHE A 170 25.02 32.39 9.68
C PHE A 170 24.94 33.47 10.78
N SER A 171 25.58 33.21 11.92
CA SER A 171 25.68 34.15 13.03
C SER A 171 26.35 35.46 12.58
N GLY A 172 25.68 36.58 12.81
CA GLY A 172 26.19 37.93 12.51
C GLY A 172 25.56 38.64 11.30
N HIS A 173 24.74 37.98 10.49
CA HIS A 173 23.94 38.62 9.44
C HIS A 173 22.56 39.03 9.97
N LYS A 174 21.93 40.05 9.36
CA LYS A 174 20.51 40.37 9.63
C LYS A 174 19.68 39.11 9.35
N LYS A 175 18.79 38.76 10.28
CA LYS A 175 17.81 37.66 10.08
C LYS A 175 17.04 37.93 8.79
N GLY A 176 17.04 36.96 7.89
CA GLY A 176 16.37 37.07 6.60
C GLY A 176 16.58 35.82 5.75
N ILE A 177 15.69 35.63 4.76
CA ILE A 177 15.71 34.46 3.85
C ILE A 177 17.05 34.28 3.11
N ILE A 178 17.73 35.39 2.80
CA ILE A 178 19.01 35.40 2.07
C ILE A 178 20.13 34.76 2.93
N ALA A 179 20.18 35.04 4.23
CA ALA A 179 21.18 34.47 5.13
C ALA A 179 21.00 32.94 5.29
N ARG A 180 19.74 32.48 5.37
CA ARG A 180 19.39 31.05 5.38
C ARG A 180 19.78 30.38 4.05
N ALA A 181 19.50 31.03 2.92
CA ALA A 181 19.88 30.52 1.60
C ALA A 181 21.40 30.38 1.44
N TYR A 182 22.19 31.32 1.95
CA TYR A 182 23.66 31.22 1.95
C TYR A 182 24.18 30.06 2.80
N GLU A 183 23.63 29.85 4.00
CA GLU A 183 23.96 28.69 4.84
C GLU A 183 23.64 27.39 4.09
N THR A 184 22.42 27.26 3.59
CA THR A 184 21.96 26.09 2.85
C THR A 184 22.83 25.82 1.62
N PHE A 185 23.16 26.83 0.82
CA PHE A 185 24.01 26.66 -0.36
C PHE A 185 25.43 26.22 0.00
N THR A 186 25.97 26.75 1.10
CA THR A 186 27.30 26.37 1.60
C THR A 186 27.33 24.92 2.06
N VAL A 187 26.36 24.51 2.89
CA VAL A 187 26.25 23.13 3.39
C VAL A 187 25.94 22.17 2.24
N PHE A 188 25.06 22.56 1.31
CA PHE A 188 24.75 21.78 0.12
C PHE A 188 25.98 21.60 -0.78
N SER A 189 26.80 22.63 -0.99
CA SER A 189 28.04 22.54 -1.77
C SER A 189 29.07 21.60 -1.11
N LEU A 190 29.16 21.63 0.23
CA LEU A 190 30.00 20.69 0.98
C LEU A 190 29.48 19.26 0.83
N LEU A 191 28.17 19.05 1.00
CA LEU A 191 27.54 17.74 0.80
C LEU A 191 27.77 17.20 -0.61
N ALA A 192 27.59 18.05 -1.64
CA ALA A 192 27.85 17.70 -3.03
C ALA A 192 29.32 17.27 -3.23
N THR A 193 30.27 18.00 -2.65
CA THR A 193 31.71 17.65 -2.71
C THR A 193 31.98 16.28 -2.09
N VAL A 194 31.36 15.97 -0.95
CA VAL A 194 31.49 14.66 -0.29
C VAL A 194 30.88 13.55 -1.15
N VAL A 195 29.68 13.76 -1.69
CA VAL A 195 29.00 12.77 -2.55
C VAL A 195 29.81 12.53 -3.83
N PHE A 196 30.26 13.58 -4.51
CA PHE A 196 31.10 13.43 -5.71
C PHE A 196 32.44 12.78 -5.38
N GLY A 197 33.09 13.15 -4.27
CA GLY A 197 34.31 12.51 -3.79
C GLY A 197 34.12 11.02 -3.53
N PHE A 198 33.03 10.62 -2.86
CA PHE A 198 32.71 9.22 -2.65
C PHE A 198 32.44 8.47 -3.96
N THR A 199 31.68 9.07 -4.88
CA THR A 199 31.41 8.45 -6.18
C THR A 199 32.67 8.27 -7.02
N TYR A 200 33.62 9.22 -6.93
CA TYR A 200 34.92 9.11 -7.58
C TYR A 200 35.72 7.94 -7.01
N VAL A 201 35.79 7.81 -5.68
CA VAL A 201 36.45 6.68 -5.02
C VAL A 201 35.80 5.36 -5.41
N LEU A 202 34.46 5.28 -5.38
CA LEU A 202 33.73 4.06 -5.71
C LEU A 202 33.87 3.68 -7.19
N SER A 203 33.91 4.67 -8.09
CA SER A 203 34.16 4.45 -9.52
C SER A 203 35.58 3.96 -9.77
N ALA A 204 36.58 4.51 -9.07
CA ALA A 204 37.97 4.08 -9.17
C ALA A 204 38.19 2.65 -8.66
N VAL A 205 37.39 2.18 -7.69
CA VAL A 205 37.42 0.80 -7.20
C VAL A 205 36.83 -0.18 -8.23
N MET A 206 35.80 0.22 -8.96
CA MET A 206 35.10 -0.65 -9.92
C MET A 206 35.83 -0.71 -11.28
N ASP A 207 36.22 0.44 -11.83
CA ASP A 207 36.88 0.56 -13.14
C ASP A 207 38.21 1.33 -13.01
N PRO A 208 39.34 0.66 -12.72
CA PRO A 208 40.62 1.33 -12.54
C PRO A 208 41.19 1.97 -13.82
N GLU A 209 40.64 1.67 -15.00
CA GLU A 209 41.14 2.20 -16.28
C GLU A 209 40.53 3.56 -16.68
N LYS A 210 39.43 4.01 -16.04
CA LYS A 210 38.76 5.30 -16.35
C LYS A 210 39.27 6.47 -15.50
N ILE A 211 40.48 6.35 -14.94
CA ILE A 211 41.03 7.31 -13.98
C ILE A 211 41.69 8.49 -14.70
N GLY A 212 40.99 9.62 -14.77
CA GLY A 212 41.55 10.91 -15.19
C GLY A 212 41.05 12.04 -14.30
N PHE A 213 41.91 13.02 -13.98
CA PHE A 213 41.54 14.21 -13.20
C PHE A 213 40.43 15.03 -13.88
N LEU A 214 40.40 15.06 -15.21
CA LEU A 214 39.33 15.71 -15.99
C LEU A 214 37.97 15.01 -15.82
N SER A 215 37.96 13.73 -15.42
CA SER A 215 36.74 12.97 -15.11
C SER A 215 36.03 13.51 -13.87
N LEU A 216 36.78 14.07 -12.90
CA LEU A 216 36.25 14.69 -11.69
C LEU A 216 35.40 15.95 -11.98
N LEU A 217 35.71 16.66 -13.07
CA LEU A 217 34.95 17.84 -13.50
C LEU A 217 33.80 17.49 -14.45
N ASN A 218 33.76 16.27 -14.98
CA ASN A 218 32.71 15.81 -15.89
C ASN A 218 31.50 15.25 -15.11
N LEU A 219 30.95 16.09 -14.23
CA LEU A 219 29.85 15.79 -13.31
C LEU A 219 28.63 15.18 -14.02
N GLY A 220 28.27 15.74 -15.18
CA GLY A 220 27.03 15.42 -15.87
C GLY A 220 27.02 14.07 -16.56
N SER A 221 28.14 13.67 -17.18
CA SER A 221 28.17 12.47 -18.03
C SER A 221 28.71 11.23 -17.34
N VAL A 222 29.57 11.37 -16.32
CA VAL A 222 30.20 10.22 -15.64
C VAL A 222 29.57 9.97 -14.27
N HIS A 223 29.49 11.01 -13.44
CA HIS A 223 29.03 10.86 -12.06
C HIS A 223 27.51 10.65 -11.94
N LEU A 224 26.69 11.35 -12.74
CA LEU A 224 25.24 11.21 -12.68
C LEU A 224 24.73 9.80 -13.08
N PRO A 225 25.15 9.19 -14.21
CA PRO A 225 24.73 7.84 -14.57
C PRO A 225 25.21 6.79 -13.55
N PHE A 226 26.41 6.96 -12.98
CA PHE A 226 26.93 6.08 -11.93
C PHE A 226 26.11 6.17 -10.63
N LEU A 227 25.81 7.39 -10.20
CA LEU A 227 24.98 7.65 -9.02
C LEU A 227 23.58 7.06 -9.17
N TYR A 228 22.95 7.27 -10.34
CA TYR A 228 21.68 6.66 -10.65
C TYR A 228 21.74 5.14 -10.59
N SER A 229 22.81 4.58 -11.15
CA SER A 229 23.13 3.17 -11.11
C SER A 229 23.12 2.67 -9.65
N CYS A 230 23.90 3.29 -8.75
CA CYS A 230 23.94 2.90 -7.34
C CYS A 230 22.57 3.00 -6.66
N VAL A 231 21.83 4.08 -6.92
CA VAL A 231 20.47 4.29 -6.36
C VAL A 231 19.51 3.21 -6.84
N SER A 232 19.54 2.89 -8.13
CA SER A 232 18.64 1.91 -8.72
C SER A 232 18.96 0.49 -8.26
N PHE A 233 20.25 0.16 -8.08
CA PHE A 233 20.68 -1.09 -7.45
C PHE A 233 20.18 -1.20 -6.00
N LEU A 234 20.35 -0.15 -5.20
CA LEU A 234 19.81 -0.08 -3.84
C LEU A 234 18.29 -0.24 -3.83
N GLY A 235 17.59 0.39 -4.77
CA GLY A 235 16.14 0.28 -4.94
C GLY A 235 15.70 -1.14 -5.32
N VAL A 236 16.42 -1.83 -6.20
CA VAL A 236 16.12 -3.23 -6.58
C VAL A 236 16.35 -4.19 -5.41
N LEU A 237 17.41 -4.00 -4.62
CA LEU A 237 17.63 -4.74 -3.37
C LEU A 237 16.54 -4.46 -2.33
N LEU A 238 16.11 -3.21 -2.21
CA LEU A 238 15.00 -2.83 -1.35
C LEU A 238 13.71 -3.54 -1.79
N LEU A 239 13.42 -3.56 -3.10
CA LEU A 239 12.27 -4.27 -3.68
C LEU A 239 12.34 -5.79 -3.42
N LEU A 240 13.52 -6.40 -3.46
CA LEU A 240 13.71 -7.83 -3.18
C LEU A 240 13.22 -8.20 -1.78
N VAL A 241 13.52 -7.36 -0.79
CA VAL A 241 13.11 -7.58 0.60
C VAL A 241 11.66 -7.14 0.81
N CYS A 242 11.27 -5.97 0.30
CA CYS A 242 9.97 -5.39 0.62
C CYS A 242 8.80 -6.14 -0.02
N THR A 243 8.96 -6.67 -1.24
CA THR A 243 7.84 -7.25 -2.00
C THR A 243 7.29 -8.53 -1.36
N PRO A 244 8.12 -9.51 -0.94
CA PRO A 244 7.63 -10.69 -0.22
C PRO A 244 6.93 -10.36 1.11
N PHE A 245 7.48 -9.41 1.89
CA PHE A 245 6.83 -8.92 3.11
C PHE A 245 5.50 -8.22 2.80
N GLY A 246 5.45 -7.48 1.70
CA GLY A 246 4.25 -6.85 1.18
C GLY A 246 3.16 -7.87 0.87
N PHE A 247 3.46 -9.00 0.23
CA PHE A 247 2.49 -10.06 -0.03
C PHE A 247 1.86 -10.56 1.27
N VAL A 248 2.69 -10.92 2.28
CA VAL A 248 2.20 -11.37 3.60
C VAL A 248 1.23 -10.35 4.19
N ARG A 249 1.61 -9.07 4.16
CA ARG A 249 0.81 -8.01 4.77
C ARG A 249 -0.46 -7.75 4.00
N LEU A 250 -0.42 -7.80 2.68
CA LEU A 250 -1.55 -7.50 1.81
C LEU A 250 -2.63 -8.60 1.91
N PHE A 251 -2.23 -9.88 1.99
CA PHE A 251 -3.13 -10.97 2.38
C PHE A 251 -3.75 -10.76 3.76
N GLY A 252 -2.95 -10.28 4.74
CA GLY A 252 -3.45 -9.97 6.09
C GLY A 252 -4.42 -8.79 6.14
N VAL A 253 -4.11 -7.70 5.43
CA VAL A 253 -4.94 -6.48 5.38
C VAL A 253 -6.23 -6.75 4.65
N VAL A 254 -6.21 -7.47 3.51
CA VAL A 254 -7.45 -7.89 2.85
C VAL A 254 -8.25 -8.82 3.77
N GLY A 255 -7.59 -9.71 4.53
CA GLY A 255 -8.24 -10.53 5.57
C GLY A 255 -8.88 -9.76 6.73
N GLN A 256 -8.38 -8.56 7.05
CA GLN A 256 -8.87 -7.72 8.16
C GLN A 256 -9.89 -6.65 7.71
N VAL A 257 -9.64 -6.02 6.56
CA VAL A 257 -10.45 -4.93 6.01
C VAL A 257 -11.71 -5.47 5.34
N LEU A 258 -11.62 -6.66 4.77
CA LEU A 258 -12.79 -7.36 4.27
C LEU A 258 -13.08 -8.49 5.26
N VAL A 259 -14.14 -8.28 6.03
CA VAL A 259 -14.68 -9.19 7.05
C VAL A 259 -14.54 -10.63 6.59
N LYS A 260 -13.75 -11.44 7.30
CA LYS A 260 -13.66 -12.88 7.06
C LYS A 260 -15.09 -13.41 6.97
N PRO A 261 -15.56 -13.94 5.83
CA PRO A 261 -16.88 -14.51 5.77
C PRO A 261 -16.86 -15.69 6.72
N HIS A 262 -17.55 -15.58 7.85
CA HIS A 262 -18.11 -16.74 8.50
C HIS A 262 -19.20 -17.24 7.55
N LEU A 263 -18.76 -18.06 6.58
CA LEU A 263 -19.48 -18.46 5.38
C LEU A 263 -20.80 -19.20 5.70
N LEU A 264 -21.05 -19.56 6.96
CA LEU A 264 -22.21 -20.33 7.39
C LEU A 264 -22.71 -19.92 8.80
N ARG A 265 -22.62 -18.64 9.18
CA ARG A 265 -23.28 -18.19 10.42
C ARG A 265 -24.10 -16.94 10.18
N ASP A 266 -25.39 -17.04 10.47
CA ASP A 266 -26.34 -15.97 10.22
C ASP A 266 -26.04 -14.82 11.18
N VAL A 267 -25.46 -13.75 10.67
CA VAL A 267 -25.08 -12.56 11.45
C VAL A 267 -26.29 -11.97 12.17
N ASN A 268 -27.49 -12.22 11.66
CA ASN A 268 -28.73 -11.82 12.30
C ASN A 268 -29.01 -12.64 13.57
N GLU A 269 -28.74 -13.94 13.54
CA GLU A 269 -28.92 -14.87 14.67
C GLU A 269 -27.90 -14.59 15.79
N GLU A 270 -26.66 -14.30 15.43
CA GLU A 270 -25.61 -13.88 16.38
C GLU A 270 -25.88 -12.48 16.94
N TYR A 271 -26.40 -11.55 16.15
CA TYR A 271 -26.85 -10.24 16.63
C TYR A 271 -28.03 -10.37 17.62
N ILE A 272 -28.97 -11.27 17.34
CA ILE A 272 -30.10 -11.56 18.23
C ILE A 272 -29.59 -12.20 19.53
N ALA A 273 -28.72 -13.21 19.46
CA ALA A 273 -28.12 -13.85 20.62
C ALA A 273 -27.33 -12.86 21.48
N PHE A 274 -26.55 -12.00 20.82
CA PHE A 274 -25.79 -10.93 21.45
C PHE A 274 -26.68 -9.90 22.15
N HIS A 275 -27.76 -9.45 21.49
CA HIS A 275 -28.72 -8.52 22.07
C HIS A 275 -29.45 -9.14 23.29
N LEU A 276 -29.74 -10.44 23.25
CA LEU A 276 -30.30 -11.18 24.38
C LEU A 276 -29.31 -11.30 25.55
N GLU A 277 -28.02 -11.51 25.27
CA GLU A 277 -26.95 -11.50 26.30
C GLU A 277 -26.83 -10.11 26.96
N GLU A 278 -26.78 -9.04 26.17
CA GLU A 278 -26.75 -7.65 26.66
C GLU A 278 -27.96 -7.35 27.54
N ALA A 279 -29.17 -7.72 27.10
CA ALA A 279 -30.40 -7.54 27.86
C ALA A 279 -30.38 -8.34 29.18
N SER A 280 -29.84 -9.56 29.17
CA SER A 280 -29.68 -10.40 30.36
C SER A 280 -28.73 -9.78 31.38
N VAL A 281 -27.57 -9.28 30.94
CA VAL A 281 -26.58 -8.63 31.82
C VAL A 281 -27.13 -7.33 32.41
N LYS A 282 -27.83 -6.50 31.61
CA LYS A 282 -28.49 -5.28 32.11
C LYS A 282 -29.55 -5.58 33.18
N ARG A 283 -30.36 -6.64 32.99
CA ARG A 283 -31.33 -7.09 34.00
C ARG A 283 -30.66 -7.53 35.29
N LYS A 284 -29.57 -8.30 35.20
CA LYS A 284 -28.80 -8.73 36.38
C LYS A 284 -28.20 -7.54 37.13
N LEU A 285 -27.69 -6.54 36.42
CA LEU A 285 -27.17 -5.30 37.01
C LEU A 285 -28.28 -4.52 37.75
N ALA A 286 -29.45 -4.35 37.12
CA ALA A 286 -30.59 -3.66 37.73
C ALA A 286 -31.10 -4.38 39.00
N ASN A 287 -31.16 -5.71 38.98
CA ASN A 287 -31.52 -6.50 40.15
C ASN A 287 -30.52 -6.34 41.31
N LEU A 288 -29.22 -6.28 41.02
CA LEU A 288 -28.20 -6.03 42.05
C LEU A 288 -28.34 -4.62 42.65
N GLN A 289 -28.57 -3.59 41.82
CA GLN A 289 -28.80 -2.22 42.30
C GLN A 289 -30.04 -2.12 43.19
N LEU A 290 -31.11 -2.82 42.83
CA LEU A 290 -32.31 -2.92 43.67
C LEU A 290 -31.99 -3.59 45.01
N GLN A 291 -31.28 -4.72 45.01
CA GLN A 291 -30.85 -5.39 46.25
C GLN A 291 -29.99 -4.49 47.13
N THR A 292 -29.03 -3.74 46.58
CA THR A 292 -28.21 -2.78 47.33
C THR A 292 -29.04 -1.65 47.92
N ASN A 293 -30.01 -1.12 47.16
CA ASN A 293 -30.92 -0.07 47.61
C ASN A 293 -31.84 -0.54 48.75
N THR A 294 -32.38 -1.76 48.65
CA THR A 294 -33.22 -2.34 49.71
C THR A 294 -32.40 -2.60 50.99
N VAL A 295 -31.17 -3.10 50.86
CA VAL A 295 -30.26 -3.32 52.00
C VAL A 295 -29.86 -2.00 52.68
N ASN A 296 -29.62 -0.93 51.90
CA ASN A 296 -29.32 0.40 52.45
C ASN A 296 -30.53 1.03 53.14
N LYS A 297 -31.74 0.85 52.60
CA LYS A 297 -32.98 1.37 53.19
C LYS A 297 -33.32 0.68 54.53
N CYS A 298 -33.09 -0.62 54.63
CA CYS A 298 -33.22 -1.37 55.90
C CYS A 298 -32.15 -1.03 56.95
N SER A 299 -31.04 -0.37 56.56
CA SER A 299 -29.98 0.04 57.49
C SER A 299 -30.27 1.37 58.18
N ASN A 300 -31.16 2.19 57.63
CA ASN A 300 -31.43 3.56 58.09
C ASN A 300 -32.81 3.73 58.75
N GLY A 301 -33.62 2.67 58.86
CA GLY A 301 -34.94 2.71 59.49
C GLY A 301 -35.23 1.43 60.30
N SER A 302 -35.53 1.60 61.58
CA SER A 302 -35.96 0.52 62.47
C SER A 302 -37.39 0.07 62.13
N THR A 303 -37.57 -0.78 61.13
CA THR A 303 -38.73 -1.71 61.06
C THR A 303 -38.42 -2.84 60.08
N VAL A 304 -38.34 -4.08 60.59
CA VAL A 304 -38.29 -5.27 59.74
C VAL A 304 -39.71 -5.54 59.26
N VAL A 305 -40.00 -5.21 58.00
CA VAL A 305 -41.15 -5.77 57.29
C VAL A 305 -40.59 -6.79 56.31
N LEU A 306 -40.83 -8.07 56.60
CA LEU A 306 -40.70 -9.14 55.62
C LEU A 306 -41.78 -8.93 54.57
N CYS A 307 -41.45 -8.27 53.47
CA CYS A 307 -42.28 -8.34 52.28
C CYS A 307 -41.79 -9.49 51.41
N TYR A 308 -42.61 -10.54 51.42
CA TYR A 308 -42.63 -11.63 50.46
C TYR A 308 -42.73 -11.04 49.04
N SER A 309 -42.01 -11.68 48.12
CA SER A 309 -41.91 -11.37 46.70
C SER A 309 -43.27 -11.37 45.99
N ASP A 310 -43.55 -10.31 45.23
CA ASP A 310 -44.44 -10.39 44.07
C ASP A 310 -43.66 -10.01 42.80
N VAL A 311 -43.56 -11.00 41.93
CA VAL A 311 -42.99 -10.94 40.59
C VAL A 311 -43.97 -10.17 39.70
N GLN A 312 -43.58 -8.99 39.23
CA GLN A 312 -44.26 -8.35 38.09
C GLN A 312 -43.56 -8.77 36.81
N ILE A 313 -44.19 -9.74 36.12
CA ILE A 313 -43.90 -10.11 34.74
C ILE A 313 -44.30 -8.91 33.88
N TYR A 314 -43.32 -8.22 33.27
CA TYR A 314 -43.63 -7.26 32.21
C TYR A 314 -43.67 -7.99 30.87
N GLU A 315 -44.87 -7.98 30.29
CA GLU A 315 -45.20 -8.51 28.97
C GLU A 315 -44.43 -7.80 27.85
N ALA A 316 -44.10 -8.58 26.82
CA ALA A 316 -43.49 -8.11 25.57
C ALA A 316 -44.46 -7.21 24.78
N PRO A 317 -43.97 -6.31 23.90
CA PRO A 317 -44.85 -5.40 23.17
C PRO A 317 -45.60 -6.16 22.08
N GLN A 318 -46.93 -6.17 22.17
CA GLN A 318 -47.80 -6.57 21.06
C GLN A 318 -48.30 -5.35 20.27
N THR A 319 -48.28 -5.54 18.97
CA THR A 319 -48.85 -4.71 17.90
C THR A 319 -50.37 -4.47 18.09
N SER A 320 -50.76 -3.21 17.85
CA SER A 320 -52.10 -2.67 17.53
C SER A 320 -53.22 -3.67 17.19
N MET A 321 -54.36 -3.59 17.90
CA MET A 321 -55.70 -3.28 17.35
C MET A 321 -56.79 -3.10 18.44
N ASN A 322 -57.53 -1.98 18.33
CA ASN A 322 -58.92 -1.63 18.68
C ASN A 322 -59.75 -2.27 19.84
N ASN A 323 -60.42 -1.34 20.55
CA ASN A 323 -61.84 -1.25 20.98
C ASN A 323 -62.31 -1.69 22.39
N ASN A 324 -62.77 -0.65 23.12
CA ASN A 324 -64.05 -0.45 23.83
C ASN A 324 -64.35 -1.05 25.23
N ASN A 325 -64.73 -0.10 26.12
CA ASN A 325 -65.74 -0.11 27.20
C ASN A 325 -65.67 -1.15 28.34
N PHE A 326 -65.60 -0.71 29.61
CA PHE A 326 -66.76 -0.32 30.45
C PHE A 326 -66.42 -0.24 31.96
N ASP A 327 -66.97 0.81 32.57
CA ASP A 327 -67.21 1.27 33.96
C ASP A 327 -66.88 0.49 35.26
N ALA A 328 -66.69 1.35 36.30
CA ALA A 328 -67.22 1.31 37.69
C ALA A 328 -66.24 0.95 38.83
N ARG A 329 -66.38 1.42 40.08
CA ARG A 329 -66.83 2.67 40.76
C ARG A 329 -66.54 2.44 42.26
N TYR A 330 -66.20 3.51 42.98
CA TYR A 330 -66.36 3.75 44.44
C TYR A 330 -65.36 3.28 45.50
N GLU A 331 -65.21 4.22 46.44
CA GLU A 331 -64.28 4.39 47.54
C GLU A 331 -64.81 3.87 48.90
N ALA A 332 -63.91 3.95 49.88
CA ALA A 332 -64.11 4.32 51.28
C ALA A 332 -64.60 3.23 52.25
N ASN A 333 -63.81 2.91 53.29
CA ASN A 333 -63.65 3.73 54.50
C ASN A 333 -62.86 2.94 55.57
N GLY A 334 -62.05 3.66 56.34
CA GLY A 334 -61.25 3.11 57.45
C GLY A 334 -62.00 2.95 58.77
N GLY A 335 -61.36 2.28 59.73
CA GLY A 335 -61.86 2.15 61.10
C GLY A 335 -60.96 1.31 62.03
N HIS A 336 -59.98 1.97 62.63
CA HIS A 336 -59.46 1.87 64.02
C HIS A 336 -59.33 0.54 64.83
N ASN A 337 -58.12 0.42 65.39
CA ASN A 337 -57.74 0.21 66.82
C ASN A 337 -57.65 -1.18 67.49
N PHE A 338 -56.41 -1.37 67.99
CA PHE A 338 -56.00 -1.76 69.35
C PHE A 338 -55.48 -3.18 69.62
N SER A 339 -54.28 -3.16 70.23
CA SER A 339 -53.41 -4.20 70.77
C SER A 339 -54.08 -5.30 71.60
N ASN A 340 -53.49 -6.52 71.63
CA ASN A 340 -52.74 -7.00 72.81
C ASN A 340 -52.14 -8.44 72.72
N TYR A 341 -51.02 -8.62 73.44
CA TYR A 341 -50.43 -9.85 74.03
C TYR A 341 -49.80 -10.89 73.06
N TYR A 342 -48.53 -11.31 73.16
CA TYR A 342 -47.80 -11.90 74.30
C TYR A 342 -46.26 -11.78 74.18
N ALA A 343 -45.56 -11.98 75.31
CA ALA A 343 -44.10 -11.89 75.53
C ALA A 343 -43.39 -13.27 75.64
N HIS A 344 -42.04 -13.22 75.58
CA HIS A 344 -41.01 -14.25 75.86
C HIS A 344 -40.74 -15.31 74.75
N TYR A 345 -39.50 -15.69 74.35
CA TYR A 345 -38.19 -15.76 75.02
C TYR A 345 -36.99 -15.30 74.14
N SER A 346 -35.87 -15.01 74.80
CA SER A 346 -34.58 -14.57 74.28
C SER A 346 -33.72 -15.63 73.56
N GLN A 347 -33.05 -15.25 72.46
CA GLN A 347 -31.62 -15.54 72.20
C GLN A 347 -31.15 -14.68 71.01
N ARG A 348 -30.32 -13.66 71.27
CA ARG A 348 -29.70 -12.82 70.23
C ARG A 348 -28.45 -13.53 69.68
N PRO A 349 -28.32 -13.78 68.37
CA PRO A 349 -27.00 -14.02 67.79
C PRO A 349 -26.16 -12.74 67.91
N SER A 350 -24.86 -12.91 68.16
CA SER A 350 -23.93 -11.81 68.36
C SER A 350 -23.87 -10.89 67.13
N LEU A 351 -23.96 -9.57 67.40
CA LEU A 351 -24.00 -8.49 66.42
C LEU A 351 -22.78 -8.51 65.45
N VAL A 352 -21.67 -9.08 65.92
CA VAL A 352 -20.41 -9.26 65.17
C VAL A 352 -20.57 -10.22 63.98
N HIS A 353 -21.30 -11.33 64.15
CA HIS A 353 -21.47 -12.33 63.08
C HIS A 353 -22.40 -11.84 61.96
N LEU A 354 -23.34 -10.95 62.29
CA LEU A 354 -24.21 -10.25 61.34
C LEU A 354 -23.49 -9.11 60.61
N MET A 355 -22.63 -8.36 61.29
CA MET A 355 -21.80 -7.33 60.64
C MET A 355 -20.77 -7.93 59.68
N GLN A 356 -20.11 -9.03 60.07
CA GLN A 356 -19.11 -9.68 59.22
C GLN A 356 -19.75 -10.34 57.98
N ARG A 357 -20.97 -10.91 58.13
CA ARG A 357 -21.76 -11.44 57.00
C ARG A 357 -22.30 -10.32 56.09
N LYS A 358 -22.68 -9.15 56.65
CA LYS A 358 -23.09 -7.96 55.88
C LYS A 358 -21.93 -7.34 55.09
N SER A 359 -20.75 -7.22 55.70
CA SER A 359 -19.54 -6.71 55.04
C SER A 359 -19.10 -7.65 53.91
N ARG A 360 -19.04 -8.96 54.17
CA ARG A 360 -18.65 -9.98 53.18
C ARG A 360 -19.64 -10.08 52.01
N ASN A 361 -20.95 -9.95 52.28
CA ASN A 361 -21.97 -9.93 51.22
C ASN A 361 -21.92 -8.62 50.42
N GLY A 362 -21.65 -7.48 51.05
CA GLY A 362 -21.48 -6.20 50.36
C GLY A 362 -20.26 -6.18 49.44
N GLU A 363 -19.15 -6.77 49.89
CA GLU A 363 -17.92 -6.91 49.10
C GLU A 363 -18.11 -7.86 47.90
N LEU A 364 -18.80 -9.00 48.10
CA LEU A 364 -19.16 -9.93 47.03
C LEU A 364 -20.10 -9.31 45.98
N ILE A 365 -21.08 -8.50 46.41
CA ILE A 365 -21.99 -7.79 45.51
C ILE A 365 -21.23 -6.73 44.71
N HIS A 366 -20.31 -6.01 45.33
CA HIS A 366 -19.49 -4.99 44.66
C HIS A 366 -18.54 -5.62 43.63
N GLU A 367 -17.91 -6.76 43.95
CA GLU A 367 -17.08 -7.53 43.02
C GLU A 367 -17.90 -8.07 41.85
N HIS A 368 -19.08 -8.63 42.12
CA HIS A 368 -19.97 -9.14 41.08
C HIS A 368 -20.49 -8.01 40.16
N GLN A 369 -20.82 -6.85 40.74
CA GLN A 369 -21.21 -5.66 39.99
C GLN A 369 -20.06 -5.11 39.13
N ALA A 370 -18.82 -5.13 39.63
CA ALA A 370 -17.64 -4.73 38.85
C ALA A 370 -17.44 -5.66 37.64
N LYS A 371 -17.53 -6.98 37.84
CA LYS A 371 -17.40 -7.99 36.77
C LYS A 371 -18.52 -7.87 35.72
N LEU A 372 -19.75 -7.60 36.14
CA LEU A 372 -20.87 -7.37 35.21
C LEU A 372 -20.71 -6.07 34.43
N ASN A 373 -20.19 -5.01 35.04
CA ASN A 373 -19.91 -3.75 34.36
C ASN A 373 -18.76 -3.86 33.35
N GLU A 374 -17.73 -4.66 33.66
CA GLU A 374 -16.66 -4.99 32.74
C GLU A 374 -17.20 -5.78 31.53
N ARG A 375 -18.00 -6.82 31.79
CA ARG A 375 -18.67 -7.59 30.72
C ARG A 375 -19.61 -6.72 29.88
N LEU A 376 -20.33 -5.77 30.49
CA LEU A 376 -21.18 -4.82 29.77
C LEU A 376 -20.35 -3.92 28.84
N ARG A 377 -19.17 -3.47 29.28
CA ARG A 377 -18.25 -2.67 28.45
C ARG A 377 -17.66 -3.48 27.29
N GLU A 378 -17.31 -4.75 27.54
CA GLU A 378 -16.91 -5.69 26.47
C GLU A 378 -18.01 -5.82 25.43
N LEU A 379 -19.25 -6.10 25.87
CA LEU A 379 -20.41 -6.20 25.00
C LEU A 379 -20.66 -4.87 24.24
N GLU A 380 -20.58 -3.70 24.87
CA GLU A 380 -20.73 -2.43 24.16
C GLU A 380 -19.66 -2.21 23.08
N SER A 381 -18.44 -2.72 23.29
CA SER A 381 -17.36 -2.66 22.29
C SER A 381 -17.63 -3.62 21.12
N GLU A 382 -18.03 -4.86 21.41
CA GLU A 382 -18.42 -5.85 20.41
C GLU A 382 -19.63 -5.37 19.60
N ARG A 383 -20.64 -4.76 20.23
CA ARG A 383 -21.80 -4.15 19.57
C ARG A 383 -21.37 -3.11 18.53
N LYS A 384 -20.40 -2.24 18.87
CA LYS A 384 -19.88 -1.21 17.95
C LYS A 384 -19.12 -1.84 16.78
N GLU A 385 -18.40 -2.94 17.02
CA GLU A 385 -17.77 -3.71 15.96
C GLU A 385 -18.81 -4.38 15.06
N LEU A 386 -19.80 -5.09 15.63
CA LEU A 386 -20.89 -5.72 14.90
C LEU A 386 -21.75 -4.73 14.10
N GLU A 387 -22.04 -3.54 14.63
CA GLU A 387 -22.74 -2.49 13.88
C GLU A 387 -21.91 -1.95 12.71
N LYS A 388 -20.59 -1.86 12.88
CA LYS A 388 -19.66 -1.49 11.80
C LYS A 388 -19.61 -2.59 10.72
N LEU A 389 -19.68 -3.87 11.13
CA LEU A 389 -19.79 -5.01 10.22
C LEU A 389 -21.14 -5.03 9.48
N ARG A 390 -22.25 -4.73 10.15
CA ARG A 390 -23.60 -4.67 9.58
C ARG A 390 -23.79 -3.55 8.57
N LYS A 391 -23.13 -2.41 8.76
CA LYS A 391 -23.12 -1.29 7.79
C LYS A 391 -22.34 -1.62 6.51
N SER A 392 -21.51 -2.66 6.50
CA SER A 392 -20.86 -3.15 5.28
C SER A 392 -21.84 -4.01 4.48
N SER A 393 -22.05 -3.66 3.22
CA SER A 393 -23.03 -4.31 2.33
C SER A 393 -22.76 -5.82 2.21
N ALA A 394 -23.81 -6.64 2.25
CA ALA A 394 -23.72 -8.10 2.03
C ALA A 394 -22.99 -8.45 0.71
N PHE A 395 -23.08 -7.58 -0.29
CA PHE A 395 -22.34 -7.67 -1.56
C PHE A 395 -20.81 -7.60 -1.38
N GLN A 396 -20.33 -6.74 -0.47
CA GLN A 396 -18.90 -6.58 -0.18
C GLN A 396 -18.31 -7.81 0.51
N ARG A 397 -19.08 -8.48 1.37
CA ARG A 397 -18.65 -9.69 2.08
C ARG A 397 -18.71 -10.94 1.22
N ASN A 398 -19.77 -11.11 0.44
CA ASN A 398 -20.02 -12.36 -0.27
C ASN A 398 -19.33 -12.43 -1.64
N PHE A 399 -19.05 -11.28 -2.27
CA PHE A 399 -18.45 -11.23 -3.59
C PHE A 399 -17.07 -10.57 -3.60
N VAL A 400 -16.95 -9.37 -3.00
CA VAL A 400 -15.70 -8.60 -3.09
C VAL A 400 -14.55 -9.27 -2.32
N TYR A 401 -14.82 -9.89 -1.17
CA TYR A 401 -13.79 -10.62 -0.41
C TYR A 401 -13.20 -11.83 -1.13
N PRO A 402 -14.01 -12.84 -1.52
CA PRO A 402 -13.46 -14.00 -2.20
C PRO A 402 -12.83 -13.61 -3.54
N LEU A 403 -13.41 -12.64 -4.27
CA LEU A 403 -12.83 -12.14 -5.51
C LEU A 403 -11.48 -11.46 -5.27
N ALA A 404 -11.35 -10.57 -4.28
CA ALA A 404 -10.09 -9.91 -3.96
C ALA A 404 -9.02 -10.92 -3.50
N MET A 405 -9.38 -11.87 -2.64
CA MET A 405 -8.46 -12.92 -2.19
C MET A 405 -8.00 -13.81 -3.36
N LEU A 406 -8.92 -14.17 -4.25
CA LEU A 406 -8.62 -14.96 -5.45
C LEU A 406 -7.74 -14.18 -6.43
N LEU A 407 -8.00 -12.90 -6.68
CA LEU A 407 -7.17 -12.05 -7.52
C LEU A 407 -5.75 -11.89 -6.96
N LEU A 408 -5.61 -11.74 -5.63
CA LEU A 408 -4.31 -11.69 -4.99
C LEU A 408 -3.54 -12.99 -5.10
N LEU A 409 -4.21 -14.12 -4.86
CA LEU A 409 -3.62 -15.43 -5.03
C LEU A 409 -3.22 -15.65 -6.50
N LEU A 410 -4.06 -15.25 -7.44
CA LEU A 410 -3.82 -15.36 -8.87
C LEU A 410 -2.63 -14.49 -9.30
N PHE A 411 -2.56 -13.22 -8.89
CA PHE A 411 -1.42 -12.36 -9.22
C PHE A 411 -0.12 -12.85 -8.58
N THR A 412 -0.13 -13.25 -7.30
CA THR A 412 1.07 -13.87 -6.69
C THR A 412 1.49 -15.15 -7.40
N GLY A 413 0.55 -16.03 -7.74
CA GLY A 413 0.82 -17.27 -8.47
C GLY A 413 1.43 -16.99 -9.84
N ILE A 414 0.85 -16.05 -10.60
CA ILE A 414 1.41 -15.63 -11.89
C ILE A 414 2.81 -15.06 -11.72
N THR A 415 3.06 -14.20 -10.72
CA THR A 415 4.43 -13.67 -10.49
C THR A 415 5.44 -14.78 -10.20
N ILE A 416 5.08 -15.79 -9.40
CA ILE A 416 5.97 -16.93 -9.13
C ILE A 416 6.22 -17.73 -10.42
N LEU A 417 5.18 -18.01 -11.19
CA LEU A 417 5.31 -18.74 -12.47
C LEU A 417 6.20 -18.00 -13.46
N LEU A 418 6.08 -16.67 -13.55
CA LEU A 418 6.95 -15.84 -14.38
C LEU A 418 8.41 -15.90 -13.93
N VAL A 419 8.67 -15.79 -12.62
CA VAL A 419 10.03 -15.94 -12.06
C VAL A 419 10.62 -17.31 -12.40
N VAL A 420 9.84 -18.38 -12.23
CA VAL A 420 10.27 -19.76 -12.50
C VAL A 420 10.57 -19.93 -13.99
N GLN A 421 9.65 -19.50 -14.87
CA GLN A 421 9.86 -19.57 -16.32
C GLN A 421 11.11 -18.78 -16.72
N ASN A 422 11.26 -17.54 -16.26
CA ASN A 422 12.42 -16.71 -16.58
C ASN A 422 13.72 -17.31 -16.04
N THR A 423 13.70 -17.92 -14.86
CA THR A 423 14.85 -18.64 -14.28
C THR A 423 15.24 -19.86 -15.12
N LEU A 424 14.26 -20.63 -15.60
CA LEU A 424 14.50 -21.77 -16.49
C LEU A 424 15.04 -21.33 -17.85
N GLU A 425 14.47 -20.29 -18.46
CA GLU A 425 14.94 -19.71 -19.73
C GLU A 425 16.40 -19.23 -19.63
N LEU A 426 16.76 -18.60 -18.50
CA LEU A 426 18.11 -18.18 -18.19
C LEU A 426 19.05 -19.39 -18.00
N LEU A 427 18.62 -20.44 -17.30
CA LEU A 427 19.45 -21.60 -16.99
C LEU A 427 19.72 -22.50 -18.21
N ILE A 428 18.74 -22.63 -19.11
CA ILE A 428 18.88 -23.40 -20.36
C ILE A 428 19.72 -22.61 -21.39
N GLY A 429 19.93 -21.31 -21.19
CA GLY A 429 20.73 -20.46 -22.07
C GLY A 429 20.03 -20.11 -23.39
N ILE A 430 18.73 -20.35 -23.51
CA ILE A 430 17.93 -20.04 -24.71
C ILE A 430 17.65 -18.54 -24.80
N LYS A 431 17.56 -17.86 -23.65
CA LYS A 431 17.42 -16.42 -23.55
C LYS A 431 18.80 -15.80 -23.36
N ALA A 432 19.18 -14.90 -24.27
CA ALA A 432 20.36 -14.08 -24.04
C ALA A 432 20.20 -13.34 -22.71
N LEU A 433 21.32 -13.10 -22.02
CA LEU A 433 21.37 -12.17 -20.90
C LEU A 433 20.68 -10.86 -21.29
N PRO A 434 20.15 -10.09 -20.32
CA PRO A 434 19.62 -8.75 -20.58
C PRO A 434 20.74 -7.79 -21.03
N LEU A 435 21.33 -8.05 -22.19
CA LEU A 435 22.29 -7.26 -22.92
C LEU A 435 21.50 -6.28 -23.79
N SER A 436 21.91 -5.02 -23.78
CA SER A 436 21.33 -3.87 -24.48
C SER A 436 21.11 -4.16 -25.97
N THR A 437 19.99 -4.79 -26.32
CA THR A 437 19.57 -4.96 -27.70
C THR A 437 18.69 -3.77 -28.07
N ARG A 438 19.17 -2.94 -29.01
CA ARG A 438 18.57 -1.67 -29.45
C ARG A 438 17.22 -1.80 -30.19
N GLN A 439 16.49 -2.90 -30.01
CA GLN A 439 15.25 -3.16 -30.74
C GLN A 439 14.05 -2.85 -29.84
N PHE A 440 13.22 -1.89 -30.24
CA PHE A 440 11.91 -1.59 -29.63
C PHE A 440 10.88 -2.71 -29.91
N THR A 441 11.22 -3.96 -29.58
CA THR A 441 10.31 -5.10 -29.68
C THR A 441 9.56 -5.29 -28.37
N LEU A 442 8.51 -4.50 -28.19
CA LEU A 442 7.47 -4.77 -27.19
C LEU A 442 6.70 -6.04 -27.62
N GLY A 443 6.53 -7.00 -26.69
CA GLY A 443 5.58 -8.11 -26.87
C GLY A 443 6.13 -9.53 -27.06
N ILE A 444 7.44 -9.77 -26.92
CA ILE A 444 7.98 -11.15 -26.94
C ILE A 444 7.81 -11.93 -25.61
N THR A 445 7.24 -11.32 -24.56
CA THR A 445 6.98 -11.97 -23.26
C THR A 445 5.76 -12.90 -23.32
N SER A 446 5.78 -13.97 -22.53
CA SER A 446 4.78 -15.06 -22.54
C SER A 446 3.32 -14.61 -22.38
N LEU A 447 3.09 -13.46 -21.71
CA LEU A 447 1.76 -12.90 -21.52
C LEU A 447 1.27 -12.09 -22.72
N SER A 448 2.11 -11.25 -23.33
CA SER A 448 1.73 -10.44 -24.51
C SER A 448 1.45 -11.29 -25.76
N LYS A 449 1.97 -12.54 -25.82
CA LYS A 449 1.54 -13.54 -26.83
C LYS A 449 0.03 -13.84 -26.82
N LEU A 450 -0.68 -13.47 -25.76
CA LEU A 450 -2.14 -13.58 -25.62
C LEU A 450 -2.90 -12.37 -26.23
N GLY A 451 -2.20 -11.45 -26.89
CA GLY A 451 -2.76 -10.22 -27.47
C GLY A 451 -3.00 -9.11 -26.43
N PRO A 452 -3.93 -8.16 -26.69
CA PRO A 452 -4.16 -6.99 -25.83
C PRO A 452 -4.51 -7.33 -24.37
N LEU A 453 -5.16 -8.48 -24.15
CA LEU A 453 -5.48 -8.97 -22.80
C LEU A 453 -4.21 -9.31 -22.00
N GLY A 454 -3.19 -9.84 -22.69
CA GLY A 454 -1.89 -10.15 -22.12
C GLY A 454 -1.14 -8.91 -21.62
N ALA A 455 -1.10 -7.88 -22.45
CA ALA A 455 -0.52 -6.58 -22.09
C ALA A 455 -1.30 -5.89 -20.97
N GLY A 456 -2.64 -6.01 -20.97
CA GLY A 456 -3.47 -5.57 -19.84
C GLY A 456 -3.10 -6.27 -18.54
N LEU A 457 -2.86 -7.59 -18.58
CA LEU A 457 -2.43 -8.37 -17.43
C LEU A 457 -1.03 -7.94 -16.96
N GLU A 458 -0.10 -7.68 -17.89
CA GLU A 458 1.25 -7.19 -17.61
C GLU A 458 1.22 -5.84 -16.86
N VAL A 459 0.42 -4.89 -17.35
CA VAL A 459 0.18 -3.60 -16.69
C VAL A 459 -0.40 -3.80 -15.28
N CYS A 460 -1.39 -4.70 -15.14
CA CYS A 460 -1.95 -5.02 -13.83
C CYS A 460 -0.90 -5.61 -12.87
N LEU A 461 -0.01 -6.47 -13.36
CA LEU A 461 1.07 -7.06 -12.57
C LEU A 461 2.10 -6.02 -12.12
N ILE A 462 2.45 -5.06 -12.99
CA ILE A 462 3.39 -3.97 -12.63
C ILE A 462 2.79 -3.12 -11.51
N PHE A 463 1.53 -2.72 -11.62
CA PHE A 463 0.84 -1.99 -10.55
C PHE A 463 0.73 -2.81 -9.28
N TYR A 464 0.43 -4.10 -9.42
CA TYR A 464 0.33 -5.02 -8.30
C TYR A 464 1.66 -5.14 -7.54
N LEU A 465 2.77 -5.32 -8.24
CA LEU A 465 4.11 -5.36 -7.64
C LEU A 465 4.44 -4.02 -6.99
N GLY A 466 4.27 -2.89 -7.68
CA GLY A 466 4.52 -1.57 -7.10
C GLY A 466 3.73 -1.30 -5.82
N ALA A 467 2.45 -1.63 -5.81
CA ALA A 467 1.60 -1.47 -4.62
C ALA A 467 2.03 -2.40 -3.48
N THR A 468 2.33 -3.67 -3.79
CA THR A 468 2.80 -4.65 -2.82
C THR A 468 4.13 -4.22 -2.20
N SER A 469 5.09 -3.81 -3.02
CA SER A 469 6.39 -3.34 -2.57
C SER A 469 6.28 -2.10 -1.69
N ALA A 470 5.42 -1.14 -2.04
CA ALA A 470 5.15 0.03 -1.20
C ALA A 470 4.54 -0.34 0.15
N VAL A 471 3.54 -1.24 0.17
CA VAL A 471 2.93 -1.74 1.41
C VAL A 471 3.95 -2.49 2.26
N GLY A 472 4.78 -3.33 1.65
CA GLY A 472 5.84 -4.06 2.32
C GLY A 472 6.90 -3.13 2.92
N PHE A 473 7.33 -2.14 2.14
CA PHE A 473 8.31 -1.15 2.56
C PHE A 473 7.87 -0.41 3.84
N TYR A 474 6.64 0.12 3.86
CA TYR A 474 6.10 0.80 5.04
C TYR A 474 5.72 -0.14 6.20
N THR A 475 5.77 -1.45 6.01
CA THR A 475 5.50 -2.46 7.05
C THR A 475 6.77 -2.88 7.79
N MET A 476 7.96 -2.66 7.21
CA MET A 476 9.23 -2.98 7.85
C MET A 476 9.40 -2.21 9.18
N PRO A 477 9.99 -2.82 10.21
CA PRO A 477 10.09 -2.22 11.55
C PRO A 477 10.81 -0.87 11.52
N PHE A 478 11.89 -0.77 10.74
CA PHE A 478 12.67 0.46 10.55
C PHE A 478 11.86 1.60 9.90
N MET A 479 11.03 1.30 8.90
CA MET A 479 10.28 2.31 8.13
C MET A 479 8.88 2.59 8.67
N SER A 480 8.41 1.80 9.64
CA SER A 480 7.10 1.97 10.27
C SER A 480 6.92 3.35 10.94
N GLN A 481 8.01 3.94 11.42
CA GLN A 481 8.04 5.26 12.07
C GLN A 481 7.89 6.42 11.06
N VAL A 482 8.31 6.21 9.81
CA VAL A 482 8.33 7.23 8.74
C VAL A 482 7.02 7.20 7.91
N ARG A 483 6.11 6.28 8.22
CA ARG A 483 4.85 6.09 7.49
C ARG A 483 4.01 7.38 7.48
N PRO A 484 3.59 7.87 6.29
CA PRO A 484 2.76 9.07 6.21
C PRO A 484 1.41 8.84 6.90
N GLN A 485 1.06 9.77 7.80
CA GLN A 485 -0.20 9.77 8.54
C GLN A 485 -1.05 10.96 8.12
N ARG A 486 -2.34 10.72 7.83
CA ARG A 486 -3.26 11.76 7.38
C ARG A 486 -3.25 12.95 8.34
N ARG A 487 -2.90 14.13 7.82
CA ARG A 487 -2.84 15.41 8.53
C ARG A 487 -1.88 15.46 9.72
N LYS A 488 -0.88 14.59 9.78
CA LYS A 488 0.09 14.54 10.90
C LYS A 488 1.56 14.48 10.46
N THR A 489 1.84 14.42 9.16
CA THR A 489 3.20 14.28 8.64
C THR A 489 3.92 15.64 8.58
N SER A 490 5.10 15.73 9.23
CA SER A 490 5.96 16.91 9.17
C SER A 490 6.63 17.05 7.79
N LEU A 491 7.13 18.25 7.46
CA LEU A 491 7.76 18.49 6.17
C LEU A 491 9.02 17.62 5.95
N SER A 492 9.87 17.46 6.98
CA SER A 492 11.05 16.59 6.89
C SER A 492 10.68 15.14 6.62
N GLN A 493 9.60 14.63 7.23
CA GLN A 493 9.06 13.30 6.93
C GLN A 493 8.52 13.23 5.50
N LEU A 494 7.90 14.29 4.96
CA LEU A 494 7.46 14.33 3.57
C LEU A 494 8.65 14.27 2.60
N ILE A 495 9.73 15.00 2.87
CA ILE A 495 10.97 14.99 2.05
C ILE A 495 11.54 13.57 1.99
N VAL A 496 11.69 12.92 3.15
CA VAL A 496 12.20 11.55 3.22
C VAL A 496 11.27 10.57 2.50
N ASN A 497 9.95 10.68 2.67
CA ASN A 497 9.00 9.84 1.94
C ASN A 497 9.05 10.04 0.42
N CYS A 498 9.23 11.28 -0.05
CA CYS A 498 9.40 11.56 -1.49
C CYS A 498 10.69 10.92 -2.02
N ALA A 499 11.81 11.02 -1.28
CA ALA A 499 13.06 10.38 -1.64
C ALA A 499 12.90 8.85 -1.75
N LEU A 500 12.29 8.23 -0.74
CA LEU A 500 12.08 6.78 -0.70
C LEU A 500 11.17 6.29 -1.83
N LEU A 501 10.09 7.02 -2.13
CA LEU A 501 9.21 6.69 -3.24
C LEU A 501 9.89 6.88 -4.61
N LEU A 502 10.74 7.90 -4.78
CA LEU A 502 11.55 8.05 -6.00
C LEU A 502 12.48 6.86 -6.22
N ILE A 503 13.22 6.45 -5.18
CA ILE A 503 14.12 5.28 -5.23
C ILE A 503 13.35 4.00 -5.55
N LEU A 504 12.17 3.82 -4.94
CA LEU A 504 11.33 2.67 -5.21
C LEU A 504 10.82 2.69 -6.66
N SER A 505 10.37 3.85 -7.14
CA SER A 505 9.78 4.01 -8.47
C SER A 505 10.79 3.85 -9.60
N SER A 506 12.04 4.30 -9.42
CA SER A 506 13.11 4.11 -10.41
C SER A 506 13.56 2.65 -10.52
N ALA A 507 13.37 1.85 -9.47
CA ALA A 507 13.71 0.45 -9.44
C ALA A 507 12.60 -0.48 -9.97
N LEU A 508 11.34 -0.02 -10.08
CA LEU A 508 10.23 -0.83 -10.59
C LEU A 508 10.44 -1.34 -12.03
N PRO A 509 10.93 -0.55 -12.99
CA PRO A 509 11.23 -1.04 -14.33
C PRO A 509 12.33 -2.11 -14.36
N LEU A 510 13.36 -1.93 -13.53
CA LEU A 510 14.42 -2.93 -13.39
C LEU A 510 13.88 -4.22 -12.78
N LEU A 511 13.05 -4.13 -11.75
CA LEU A 511 12.39 -5.29 -11.13
C LEU A 511 11.57 -6.07 -12.17
N SER A 512 10.73 -5.37 -12.94
CA SER A 512 9.88 -5.96 -13.98
C SER A 512 10.71 -6.72 -15.02
N ARG A 513 11.86 -6.17 -15.42
CA ARG A 513 12.80 -6.81 -16.35
C ARG A 513 13.52 -8.00 -15.72
N ILE A 514 14.04 -7.87 -14.50
CA ILE A 514 14.78 -8.93 -13.80
C ILE A 514 13.90 -10.17 -13.58
N ILE A 515 12.64 -9.96 -13.17
CA ILE A 515 11.65 -11.03 -12.99
C ILE A 515 11.28 -11.69 -14.33
N GLY A 516 11.37 -10.96 -15.44
CA GLY A 516 10.94 -11.42 -16.76
C GLY A 516 9.49 -11.11 -17.10
N ILE A 517 8.89 -10.09 -16.46
CA ILE A 517 7.55 -9.58 -16.79
C ILE A 517 7.59 -8.84 -18.12
N THR A 518 8.59 -7.96 -18.29
CA THR A 518 8.83 -7.12 -19.48
C THR A 518 10.21 -7.42 -20.08
N ASN A 519 10.36 -7.41 -21.42
CA ASN A 519 11.67 -7.45 -22.09
C ASN A 519 12.22 -6.07 -22.48
N PHE A 520 11.53 -5.00 -22.10
CA PHE A 520 11.88 -3.62 -22.44
C PHE A 520 13.24 -3.21 -21.85
N ASP A 521 14.08 -2.55 -22.64
CA ASP A 521 15.46 -2.19 -22.27
C ASP A 521 15.85 -0.73 -22.54
N LEU A 522 15.00 0.22 -22.14
CA LEU A 522 15.41 1.62 -22.20
C LEU A 522 16.28 2.01 -21.00
N LEU A 523 16.26 1.23 -19.91
CA LEU A 523 17.00 1.60 -18.70
C LEU A 523 18.50 1.29 -18.75
N GLY A 524 18.93 0.33 -19.57
CA GLY A 524 20.34 -0.04 -19.73
C GLY A 524 21.21 1.13 -20.18
N ASP A 525 20.67 2.01 -21.05
CA ASP A 525 21.40 3.17 -21.58
C ASP A 525 21.61 4.30 -20.54
N PHE A 526 20.92 4.29 -19.41
CA PHE A 526 21.01 5.38 -18.42
C PHE A 526 21.88 5.06 -17.19
N GLY A 527 22.29 3.81 -17.02
CA GLY A 527 23.18 3.39 -15.95
C GLY A 527 24.62 3.21 -16.45
N ALA A 528 25.60 3.68 -15.68
CA ALA A 528 27.01 3.43 -16.03
C ALA A 528 27.45 1.98 -15.83
N ILE A 529 26.73 1.22 -14.99
CA ILE A 529 27.07 -0.16 -14.65
C ILE A 529 25.97 -1.12 -15.11
N GLU A 530 26.32 -2.00 -16.03
CA GLU A 530 25.46 -3.05 -16.58
C GLU A 530 25.41 -4.29 -15.67
N TRP A 531 24.97 -4.15 -14.41
CA TRP A 531 24.79 -5.31 -13.53
C TRP A 531 23.75 -6.32 -14.04
N LEU A 532 22.81 -5.87 -14.88
CA LEU A 532 21.89 -6.77 -15.55
C LEU A 532 22.60 -7.67 -16.57
N GLY A 533 23.80 -7.31 -17.03
CA GLY A 533 24.64 -8.18 -17.86
C GLY A 533 25.27 -9.33 -17.08
N ASN A 534 25.30 -9.27 -15.74
CA ASN A 534 25.86 -10.35 -14.93
C ASN A 534 24.80 -11.43 -14.62
N PHE A 535 24.95 -12.58 -15.28
CA PHE A 535 24.12 -13.75 -15.11
C PHE A 535 23.91 -14.15 -13.64
N GLN A 536 24.98 -14.16 -12.84
CA GLN A 536 24.92 -14.63 -11.47
C GLN A 536 24.06 -13.72 -10.60
N ILE A 537 24.13 -12.41 -10.80
CA ILE A 537 23.34 -11.43 -10.04
C ILE A 537 21.86 -11.59 -10.37
N VAL A 538 21.52 -11.68 -11.66
CA VAL A 538 20.13 -11.84 -12.12
C VAL A 538 19.55 -13.18 -11.65
N LEU A 539 20.32 -14.27 -11.75
CA LEU A 539 19.91 -15.59 -11.28
C LEU A 539 19.70 -15.62 -9.77
N LEU A 540 20.65 -15.08 -9.00
CA LEU A 540 20.56 -15.01 -7.53
C LEU A 540 19.33 -14.21 -7.11
N TYR A 541 19.10 -13.06 -7.75
CA TYR A 541 17.92 -12.23 -7.47
C TYR A 541 16.63 -13.01 -7.68
N ASN A 542 16.46 -13.64 -8.84
CA ASN A 542 15.25 -14.40 -9.18
C ASN A 542 15.05 -15.59 -8.25
N LEU A 543 16.12 -16.30 -7.89
CA LEU A 543 16.07 -17.42 -6.97
C LEU A 543 15.65 -16.97 -5.56
N VAL A 544 16.27 -15.91 -5.02
CA VAL A 544 15.92 -15.37 -3.70
C VAL A 544 14.49 -14.84 -3.68
N PHE A 545 14.10 -14.08 -4.70
CA PHE A 545 12.75 -13.52 -4.83
C PHE A 545 11.69 -14.63 -4.94
N GLY A 546 11.91 -15.61 -5.82
CA GLY A 546 11.01 -16.73 -6.08
C GLY A 546 10.84 -17.63 -4.86
N ILE A 547 11.95 -18.05 -4.23
CA ILE A 547 11.91 -18.90 -3.03
C ILE A 547 11.21 -18.17 -1.88
N THR A 548 11.57 -16.91 -1.61
CA THR A 548 10.96 -16.15 -0.50
C THR A 548 9.46 -15.98 -0.71
N THR A 549 9.05 -15.63 -1.94
CA THR A 549 7.63 -15.45 -2.28
C THR A 549 6.85 -16.77 -2.20
N ALA A 550 7.42 -17.88 -2.71
CA ALA A 550 6.80 -19.19 -2.65
C ALA A 550 6.65 -19.68 -1.19
N LEU A 551 7.68 -19.53 -0.36
CA LEU A 551 7.61 -19.88 1.07
C LEU A 551 6.57 -19.04 1.82
N VAL A 552 6.48 -17.74 1.52
CA VAL A 552 5.47 -16.83 2.09
C VAL A 552 4.06 -17.31 1.76
N VAL A 553 3.78 -17.60 0.48
CA VAL A 553 2.47 -18.04 0.03
C VAL A 553 2.16 -19.42 0.59
N ALA A 554 3.10 -20.37 0.55
CA ALA A 554 2.94 -21.70 1.09
C ALA A 554 2.63 -21.67 2.60
N ASN A 555 3.37 -20.88 3.38
CA ASN A 555 3.14 -20.75 4.82
C ASN A 555 1.78 -20.13 5.13
N LYS A 556 1.36 -19.10 4.38
CA LYS A 556 0.05 -18.47 4.56
C LYS A 556 -1.11 -19.36 4.15
N PHE A 557 -1.00 -20.01 3.00
CA PHE A 557 -2.02 -20.92 2.51
C PHE A 557 -2.12 -22.15 3.41
N THR A 558 -1.01 -22.78 3.75
CA THR A 558 -0.96 -23.92 4.67
C THR A 558 -1.53 -23.55 6.05
N ALA A 559 -1.21 -22.36 6.58
CA ALA A 559 -1.79 -21.90 7.84
C ALA A 559 -3.31 -21.71 7.75
N THR A 560 -3.80 -21.17 6.63
CA THR A 560 -5.24 -20.95 6.39
C THR A 560 -5.99 -22.26 6.23
N VAL A 561 -5.45 -23.18 5.42
CA VAL A 561 -6.00 -24.54 5.23
C VAL A 561 -5.99 -25.31 6.54
N ARG A 562 -4.90 -25.26 7.31
CA ARG A 562 -4.81 -25.90 8.64
C ARG A 562 -5.85 -25.32 9.61
N GLN A 563 -6.04 -24.01 9.64
CA GLN A 563 -7.04 -23.38 10.50
C GLN A 563 -8.47 -23.80 10.13
N GLU A 564 -8.80 -23.84 8.84
CA GLU A 564 -10.11 -24.28 8.37
C GLU A 564 -10.32 -25.78 8.64
N LEU A 565 -9.31 -26.62 8.37
CA LEU A 565 -9.38 -28.06 8.65
C LEU A 565 -9.55 -28.33 10.15
N CYS A 566 -8.83 -27.62 11.01
CA CYS A 566 -9.01 -27.70 12.47
C CYS A 566 -10.40 -27.24 12.90
N ALA A 567 -10.92 -26.14 12.34
CA ALA A 567 -12.27 -25.66 12.66
C ALA A 567 -13.34 -26.70 12.30
N ARG A 568 -13.23 -27.31 11.10
CA ARG A 568 -14.14 -28.37 10.64
C ARG A 568 -14.01 -29.66 11.45
N LEU A 569 -12.79 -30.04 11.84
CA LEU A 569 -12.55 -31.18 12.73
C LEU A 569 -13.16 -30.97 14.11
N VAL A 570 -13.01 -29.77 14.69
CA VAL A 570 -13.60 -29.42 15.99
C VAL A 570 -15.13 -29.39 15.90
N GLU A 571 -15.70 -28.79 14.86
CA GLU A 571 -17.15 -28.78 14.63
C GLU A 571 -17.71 -30.21 14.52
N ASN A 572 -17.08 -31.06 13.70
CA ASN A 572 -17.46 -32.47 13.57
C ASN A 572 -17.26 -33.26 14.88
N TYR A 573 -16.22 -32.95 15.67
CA TYR A 573 -16.00 -33.57 16.97
C TYR A 573 -17.07 -33.16 17.98
N VAL A 574 -17.44 -31.88 18.04
CA VAL A 574 -18.50 -31.37 18.93
C VAL A 574 -19.86 -31.96 18.57
N ILE A 575 -20.17 -32.07 17.27
CA ILE A 575 -21.38 -32.76 16.81
C ILE A 575 -21.37 -34.22 17.26
N PHE A 576 -20.24 -34.92 17.08
CA PHE A 576 -20.09 -36.32 17.50
C PHE A 576 -20.23 -36.50 19.01
N THR A 577 -19.63 -35.63 19.82
CA THR A 577 -19.75 -35.67 21.29
C THR A 577 -21.16 -35.37 21.76
N ASN A 578 -21.86 -34.41 21.13
CA ASN A 578 -23.26 -34.10 21.45
C ASN A 578 -24.21 -35.23 21.04
N TYR A 579 -23.90 -35.95 19.97
CA TYR A 579 -24.64 -37.15 19.56
C TYR A 579 -24.42 -38.31 20.54
N MET A 580 -23.18 -38.52 20.98
CA MET A 580 -22.87 -39.55 21.98
C MET A 580 -23.45 -39.23 23.37
N SER A 581 -23.54 -37.96 23.77
CA SER A 581 -24.21 -37.56 25.02
C SER A 581 -25.73 -37.61 24.96
N PHE A 582 -26.32 -37.71 23.76
CA PHE A 582 -27.77 -37.88 23.57
C PHE A 582 -28.16 -39.37 23.54
N ILE A 583 -27.21 -40.27 23.23
CA ILE A 583 -27.41 -41.72 23.18
C ILE A 583 -27.14 -42.40 24.54
N ASN A 584 -26.31 -41.79 25.39
CA ASN A 584 -26.16 -42.15 26.81
C ASN A 584 -27.15 -41.38 27.68
#